data_AF-A0A2T0SQ18-F1
#
_entry.id   AF-A0A2T0SQ18-F1
#
_cell.length_a   1.000
_cell.length_b   1.000
_cell.length_c   1.000
_cell.angle_alpha   90.00
_cell.angle_beta   90.00
_cell.angle_gamma   90.00
#
_symmetry.space_group_name_H-M   'P 1'
#
loop_
_entity.id
_entity.type
_entity.pdbx_description
1 polymer ?
#
loop_
_entity_poly.entity_id
_entity_poly.type
_entity_poly.pdbx_seq_one_letter_code
_entity_poly.pdbx_strand_id
1 'polypeptide(L)'
;MNRRIHPDDLGQSPYKEVIQTLTYQWVQATLPADELVYADYVRSVSTLLLTTQSPERTTTIVQAVLQQAIDLRKTAAWVDEELKFEGMLEGADRADFLLFELHQAGSPDDAQLDRYNERIKRFATRSE
;
A
#
# COMPACT_ATOMS: atom_id res chain seq x y z
N MET A 1 -16.91 18.69 -5.86
CA MET A 1 -17.20 17.24 -5.78
C MET A 1 -16.28 16.54 -6.76
N ASN A 2 -15.30 15.77 -6.28
CA ASN A 2 -14.47 14.97 -7.17
C ASN A 2 -15.31 13.82 -7.73
N ARG A 3 -15.23 13.60 -9.04
CA ARG A 3 -15.90 12.48 -9.71
C ARG A 3 -15.31 11.18 -9.16
N ARG A 4 -16.17 10.23 -8.79
CA ARG A 4 -15.76 8.89 -8.38
C ARG A 4 -15.00 8.20 -9.52
N ILE A 5 -13.90 7.53 -9.20
CA ILE A 5 -13.10 6.75 -10.14
C ILE A 5 -13.76 5.38 -10.30
N HIS A 6 -14.09 5.02 -11.53
CA HIS A 6 -14.63 3.72 -11.89
C HIS A 6 -13.58 2.83 -12.57
N PRO A 7 -13.75 1.50 -12.57
CA PRO A 7 -12.84 0.58 -13.26
C PRO A 7 -12.58 0.97 -14.73
N ASP A 8 -13.61 1.44 -15.44
CA ASP A 8 -13.51 1.85 -16.85
C ASP A 8 -12.66 3.11 -17.04
N ASP A 9 -12.53 3.94 -16.00
CA ASP A 9 -11.71 5.16 -16.05
C ASP A 9 -10.20 4.83 -15.97
N LEU A 10 -9.80 3.66 -15.44
CA LEU A 10 -8.39 3.30 -15.20
C LEU A 10 -7.54 3.22 -16.48
N GLY A 11 -8.18 2.94 -17.61
CA GLY A 11 -7.53 2.92 -18.92
C GLY A 11 -7.30 4.31 -19.53
N GLN A 12 -7.79 5.38 -18.90
CA GLN A 12 -7.75 6.75 -19.40
C GLN A 12 -6.85 7.64 -18.55
N SER A 13 -6.32 8.72 -19.14
CA SER A 13 -5.61 9.75 -18.39
C SER A 13 -6.60 10.51 -17.48
N PRO A 14 -6.18 10.92 -16.26
CA PRO A 14 -4.81 10.81 -15.72
C PRO A 14 -4.51 9.46 -15.05
N TYR A 15 -5.51 8.60 -14.83
CA TYR A 15 -5.36 7.41 -13.99
C TYR A 15 -4.40 6.36 -14.56
N LYS A 16 -4.43 6.17 -15.88
CA LYS A 16 -3.50 5.30 -16.58
C LYS A 16 -2.04 5.69 -16.32
N GLU A 17 -1.73 6.98 -16.39
CA GLU A 17 -0.38 7.51 -16.21
C GLU A 17 0.10 7.32 -14.77
N VAL A 18 -0.79 7.53 -13.80
CA VAL A 18 -0.50 7.29 -12.38
C VAL A 18 -0.21 5.82 -12.15
N ILE A 19 -1.05 4.90 -12.65
CA ILE A 19 -0.84 3.45 -12.51
C ILE A 19 0.50 3.06 -13.13
N GLN A 20 0.77 3.48 -14.37
CA GLN A 20 2.02 3.16 -15.06
C GLN A 20 3.26 3.68 -14.31
N THR A 21 3.20 4.91 -13.81
CA THR A 21 4.30 5.53 -13.06
C THR A 21 4.59 4.76 -11.78
N LEU A 22 3.57 4.46 -10.99
CA LEU A 22 3.72 3.75 -9.72
C LEU A 22 4.14 2.30 -9.91
N THR A 23 3.60 1.61 -10.92
CA THR A 23 4.05 0.27 -11.28
C THR A 23 5.51 0.27 -11.72
N TYR A 24 5.93 1.23 -12.53
CA TYR A 24 7.33 1.35 -12.94
C TYR A 24 8.25 1.61 -11.74
N GLN A 25 7.86 2.47 -10.80
CA GLN A 25 8.61 2.69 -9.56
C GLN A 25 8.79 1.40 -8.75
N TRP A 26 7.74 0.58 -8.64
CA TRP A 26 7.85 -0.71 -7.96
C TRP A 26 8.83 -1.64 -8.67
N VAL A 27 8.78 -1.74 -10.00
CA VAL A 27 9.76 -2.54 -10.77
C VAL A 27 11.19 -2.04 -10.53
N GLN A 28 11.39 -0.72 -10.53
CA GLN A 28 12.69 -0.11 -10.31
C GLN A 28 13.22 -0.25 -8.87
N ALA A 29 12.37 -0.58 -7.90
CA ALA A 29 12.81 -0.90 -6.55
C ALA A 29 13.64 -2.21 -6.50
N THR A 30 13.61 -3.03 -7.55
CA THR A 30 14.41 -4.27 -7.68
C THR A 30 14.29 -5.24 -6.50
N LEU A 31 13.12 -5.25 -5.84
CA LEU A 31 12.83 -6.17 -4.74
C LEU A 31 12.76 -7.62 -5.27
N PRO A 32 13.09 -8.63 -4.45
CA PRO A 32 12.86 -10.03 -4.81
C PRO A 32 11.39 -10.25 -5.21
N ALA A 33 11.14 -10.76 -6.41
CA ALA A 33 9.81 -10.75 -6.99
C ALA A 33 8.86 -11.81 -6.41
N ASP A 34 9.38 -12.91 -5.84
CA ASP A 34 8.60 -14.04 -5.32
C ASP A 34 7.41 -14.42 -6.22
N GLU A 35 7.72 -14.68 -7.51
CA GLU A 35 6.75 -15.06 -8.56
C GLU A 35 5.86 -13.93 -9.11
N LEU A 36 5.86 -12.74 -8.50
CA LEU A 36 5.09 -11.61 -9.03
C LEU A 36 5.63 -11.12 -10.37
N VAL A 37 4.69 -10.86 -11.28
CA VAL A 37 4.96 -10.28 -12.60
C VAL A 37 4.40 -8.86 -12.70
N TYR A 38 4.80 -8.13 -13.75
CA TYR A 38 4.35 -6.76 -13.99
C TYR A 38 2.83 -6.58 -13.92
N ALA A 39 2.06 -7.56 -14.43
CA ALA A 39 0.60 -7.53 -14.40
C ALA A 39 0.03 -7.54 -12.96
N ASP A 40 0.73 -8.15 -12.02
CA ASP A 40 0.33 -8.18 -10.61
C ASP A 40 0.51 -6.79 -9.99
N TYR A 41 1.64 -6.14 -10.26
CA TYR A 41 1.89 -4.77 -9.81
C TYR A 41 0.84 -3.78 -10.34
N VAL A 42 0.50 -3.89 -11.64
CA VAL A 42 -0.55 -3.06 -12.26
C VAL A 42 -1.87 -3.28 -11.52
N ARG A 43 -2.23 -4.54 -11.26
CA ARG A 43 -3.47 -4.91 -10.58
C ARG A 43 -3.51 -4.34 -9.16
N SER A 44 -2.45 -4.50 -8.36
CA SER A 44 -2.41 -4.02 -6.99
C SER A 44 -2.49 -2.49 -6.89
N VAL A 45 -1.76 -1.77 -7.75
CA VAL A 45 -1.84 -0.30 -7.84
C VAL A 45 -3.24 0.15 -8.29
N SER A 46 -3.82 -0.54 -9.28
CA SER A 46 -5.17 -0.23 -9.79
C SER A 46 -6.24 -0.43 -8.72
N THR A 47 -6.18 -1.55 -7.98
CA THR A 47 -7.10 -1.83 -6.87
C THR A 47 -6.97 -0.78 -5.79
N LEU A 48 -5.74 -0.40 -5.40
CA LEU A 48 -5.53 0.64 -4.41
C LEU A 48 -6.07 2.00 -4.86
N LEU A 49 -5.93 2.35 -6.14
CA LEU A 49 -6.52 3.58 -6.70
C LEU A 49 -8.05 3.57 -6.63
N LEU A 50 -8.68 2.44 -6.92
CA LEU A 50 -10.13 2.29 -6.76
C LEU A 50 -10.57 2.32 -5.29
N THR A 51 -9.73 1.89 -4.36
CA THR A 51 -10.06 1.92 -2.93
C THR A 51 -9.92 3.32 -2.36
N THR A 52 -8.79 3.99 -2.61
CA THR A 52 -8.52 5.34 -2.10
C THR A 52 -9.31 6.43 -2.81
N GLN A 53 -9.75 6.19 -4.04
CA GLN A 53 -10.45 7.17 -4.87
C GLN A 53 -9.65 8.48 -5.06
N SER A 54 -8.33 8.46 -4.85
CA SER A 54 -7.42 9.60 -4.97
C SER A 54 -6.05 9.16 -5.52
N PRO A 55 -5.63 9.70 -6.67
CA PRO A 55 -4.29 9.47 -7.22
C PRO A 55 -3.16 9.90 -6.27
N GLU A 56 -3.33 11.04 -5.59
CA GLU A 56 -2.35 11.61 -4.67
C GLU A 56 -2.18 10.72 -3.44
N ARG A 57 -3.31 10.23 -2.88
CA ARG A 57 -3.31 9.31 -1.75
C ARG A 57 -2.70 7.97 -2.13
N THR A 58 -3.09 7.40 -3.27
CA THR A 58 -2.51 6.17 -3.83
C THR A 58 -0.99 6.30 -3.96
N THR A 59 -0.53 7.40 -4.56
CA THR A 59 0.90 7.68 -4.74
C THR A 59 1.64 7.70 -3.41
N THR A 60 1.09 8.41 -2.43
CA THR A 60 1.67 8.48 -1.08
C THR A 60 1.79 7.10 -0.42
N ILE A 61 0.74 6.27 -0.51
CA ILE A 61 0.74 4.93 0.08
C ILE A 61 1.77 4.03 -0.61
N VAL A 62 1.75 3.96 -1.95
CA VAL A 62 2.67 3.12 -2.72
C VAL A 62 4.11 3.50 -2.43
N GLN A 63 4.45 4.79 -2.44
CA GLN A 63 5.80 5.25 -2.15
C GLN A 63 6.25 4.93 -0.73
N ALA A 64 5.38 5.12 0.27
CA ALA A 64 5.72 4.82 1.66
C ALA A 64 5.95 3.31 1.89
N VAL A 65 5.10 2.46 1.31
CA VAL A 65 5.25 1.00 1.41
C VAL A 65 6.51 0.53 0.66
N LEU A 66 6.77 1.04 -0.54
CA LEU A 66 7.99 0.70 -1.29
C LEU A 66 9.25 1.12 -0.55
N GLN A 67 9.28 2.35 0.00
CA GLN A 67 10.42 2.84 0.77
C GLN A 67 10.69 1.93 1.98
N GLN A 68 9.62 1.58 2.72
CA GLN A 68 9.76 0.68 3.86
C GLN A 68 10.22 -0.72 3.44
N ALA A 69 9.73 -1.24 2.32
CA ALA A 69 10.19 -2.53 1.80
C ALA A 69 11.68 -2.52 1.48
N ILE A 70 12.18 -1.43 0.88
CA ILE A 70 13.61 -1.25 0.61
C ILE A 70 14.41 -1.21 1.93
N ASP A 71 13.99 -0.37 2.87
CA ASP A 71 14.69 -0.17 4.14
C ASP A 71 14.77 -1.46 4.97
N LEU A 72 13.69 -2.24 4.95
CA LEU A 72 13.57 -3.50 5.69
C LEU A 72 13.94 -4.74 4.85
N ARG A 73 14.44 -4.56 3.62
CA ARG A 73 14.82 -5.63 2.68
C ARG A 73 13.72 -6.68 2.47
N LYS A 74 12.48 -6.23 2.32
CA LYS A 74 11.31 -7.06 2.07
C LYS A 74 11.19 -7.40 0.57
N THR A 75 10.30 -8.34 0.25
CA THR A 75 10.04 -8.81 -1.11
C THR A 75 8.91 -8.04 -1.77
N ALA A 76 8.73 -8.22 -3.08
CA ALA A 76 7.60 -7.64 -3.80
C ALA A 76 6.26 -8.22 -3.31
N ALA A 77 6.20 -9.50 -2.95
CA ALA A 77 5.00 -10.11 -2.36
C ALA A 77 4.58 -9.39 -1.06
N TRP A 78 5.56 -9.03 -0.22
CA TRP A 78 5.29 -8.25 0.99
C TRP A 78 4.69 -6.87 0.67
N VAL A 79 5.18 -6.18 -0.38
CA VAL A 79 4.60 -4.90 -0.81
C VAL A 79 3.13 -5.09 -1.23
N ASP A 80 2.83 -6.13 -2.01
CA ASP A 80 1.45 -6.42 -2.44
C ASP A 80 0.50 -6.63 -1.23
N GLU A 81 0.94 -7.40 -0.24
CA GLU A 81 0.19 -7.60 1.01
C GLU A 81 -0.05 -6.29 1.76
N GLU A 82 0.98 -5.46 1.88
CA GLU A 82 0.87 -4.18 2.59
C GLU A 82 0.02 -3.16 1.83
N LEU A 83 0.03 -3.13 0.49
CA LEU A 83 -0.89 -2.28 -0.27
C LEU A 83 -2.36 -2.70 -0.07
N LYS A 84 -2.65 -4.00 0.03
CA LYS A 84 -4.00 -4.49 0.35
C LYS A 84 -4.40 -4.08 1.76
N PHE A 85 -3.51 -4.23 2.73
CA PHE A 85 -3.72 -3.78 4.11
C PHE A 85 -4.01 -2.28 4.17
N GLU A 86 -3.21 -1.46 3.49
CA GLU A 86 -3.39 -0.01 3.44
C GLU A 86 -4.71 0.39 2.77
N GLY A 87 -5.14 -0.34 1.74
CA GLY A 87 -6.46 -0.17 1.16
C GLY A 87 -7.59 -0.51 2.14
N MET A 88 -7.45 -1.57 2.95
CA MET A 88 -8.45 -1.93 3.96
C MET A 88 -8.58 -0.88 5.08
N LEU A 89 -7.49 -0.18 5.40
CA LEU A 89 -7.50 0.91 6.37
C LEU A 89 -8.15 2.20 5.84
N GLU A 90 -8.40 2.31 4.54
CA GLU A 90 -8.95 3.54 3.98
C GLU A 90 -10.37 3.78 4.53
N GLY A 91 -10.52 4.85 5.31
CA GLY A 91 -11.76 5.18 6.01
C GLY A 91 -11.85 4.69 7.46
N ALA A 92 -10.82 4.02 7.97
CA ALA A 92 -10.67 3.66 9.38
C ALA A 92 -9.56 4.47 10.06
N ASP A 93 -9.66 4.66 11.38
CA ASP A 93 -8.53 5.15 12.16
C ASP A 93 -7.46 4.04 12.24
N ARG A 94 -6.23 4.36 11.80
CA ARG A 94 -5.11 3.41 11.76
C ARG A 94 -4.79 2.86 13.15
N ALA A 95 -4.72 3.73 14.15
CA ALA A 95 -4.27 3.34 15.48
C ALA A 95 -5.31 2.41 16.12
N ASP A 96 -6.59 2.76 15.99
CA ASP A 96 -7.69 1.94 16.49
C ASP A 96 -7.75 0.58 15.79
N PHE A 97 -7.59 0.54 14.46
CA PHE A 97 -7.62 -0.72 13.71
C PHE A 97 -6.43 -1.62 14.07
N LEU A 98 -5.22 -1.07 14.14
CA LEU A 98 -4.01 -1.84 14.47
C LEU A 98 -4.07 -2.37 15.92
N LEU A 99 -4.59 -1.58 16.86
CA LEU A 99 -4.81 -2.03 18.23
C LEU A 99 -5.87 -3.13 18.30
N PHE A 100 -6.93 -3.01 17.51
CA PHE A 100 -7.95 -4.05 17.41
C PHE A 100 -7.39 -5.37 16.85
N GLU A 101 -6.57 -5.32 15.79
CA GLU A 101 -5.88 -6.50 15.23
C GLU A 101 -4.99 -7.17 16.29
N LEU A 102 -4.24 -6.37 17.06
CA LEU A 102 -3.37 -6.87 18.12
C LEU A 102 -4.16 -7.50 19.29
N HIS A 103 -5.27 -6.89 19.69
CA HIS A 103 -6.15 -7.44 20.73
C HIS A 103 -6.80 -8.75 20.29
N GLN A 104 -7.20 -8.87 19.02
CA GLN A 104 -7.78 -10.10 18.47
C GLN A 104 -6.79 -11.28 18.45
N ALA A 105 -5.48 -11.01 18.41
CA ALA A 105 -4.46 -12.05 18.52
C ALA A 105 -4.40 -12.72 19.92
N GLY A 106 -4.94 -12.06 20.96
CA GLY A 106 -5.05 -12.57 22.33
C GLY A 106 -3.74 -12.62 23.11
N SER A 107 -2.67 -13.16 22.53
CA SER A 107 -1.31 -13.18 23.10
C SER A 107 -0.32 -12.95 21.97
N PRO A 108 -0.11 -11.69 21.55
CA PRO A 108 0.71 -11.38 20.41
C PRO A 108 2.16 -11.80 20.66
N ASP A 109 2.76 -12.44 19.66
CA ASP A 109 4.19 -12.73 19.67
C ASP A 109 5.02 -11.51 19.24
N ASP A 110 6.35 -11.62 19.36
CA ASP A 110 7.26 -10.53 19.01
C ASP A 110 7.15 -10.12 17.54
N ALA A 111 6.87 -11.06 16.63
CA ALA A 111 6.73 -10.77 15.21
C ALA A 111 5.46 -9.95 14.91
N GLN A 112 4.38 -10.21 15.62
CA GLN A 112 3.15 -9.41 15.54
C GLN A 112 3.35 -8.00 16.11
N LEU A 113 4.09 -7.87 17.21
CA LEU A 113 4.44 -6.57 17.79
C LEU A 113 5.37 -5.76 16.87
N ASP A 114 6.34 -6.42 16.23
CA ASP A 114 7.22 -5.79 15.26
C ASP A 114 6.43 -5.28 14.04
N ARG A 115 5.52 -6.10 13.50
CA ARG A 115 4.64 -5.68 12.39
C ARG A 115 3.75 -4.49 12.77
N TYR A 116 3.18 -4.49 13.97
CA TYR A 116 2.42 -3.35 14.49
C TYR A 116 3.29 -2.08 14.50
N ASN A 117 4.51 -2.19 15.05
CA ASN A 117 5.45 -1.07 15.14
C ASN A 117 5.91 -0.57 13.77
N GLU A 118 6.13 -1.47 12.81
CA GLU A 118 6.45 -1.12 11.42
C GLU A 118 5.29 -0.35 10.76
N ARG A 119 4.05 -0.80 10.95
CA ARG A 119 2.84 -0.20 10.34
C ARG A 119 2.45 1.14 10.96
N ILE A 120 2.63 1.33 12.26
CA ILE A 120 2.29 2.59 12.93
C ILE A 120 3.30 3.70 12.57
N LYS A 121 4.58 3.36 12.42
CA LYS A 121 5.65 4.32 12.11
C LYS A 121 5.65 4.79 10.66
N ARG A 122 5.08 4.00 9.73
CA ARG A 122 5.09 4.24 8.27
C ARG A 122 4.67 5.65 7.85
N PHE A 123 3.71 6.26 8.56
CA PHE A 123 3.20 7.60 8.27
C PHE A 123 3.37 8.60 9.42
N ALA A 124 4.02 8.21 10.52
CA ALA A 124 4.15 9.04 11.72
C ALA A 124 5.02 10.29 11.50
N THR A 125 5.83 10.32 10.44
CA THR A 125 6.77 11.42 10.14
C THR A 125 6.23 12.47 9.16
N ARG A 126 4.97 12.42 8.74
CA ARG A 126 4.36 13.44 7.84
C ARG A 126 3.50 14.46 8.58
N SER A 127 4.01 14.97 9.70
CA SER A 127 3.48 16.16 10.36
C SER A 127 4.51 17.28 10.24
N GLU A 128 4.47 17.97 9.09
CA GLU A 128 4.94 19.35 8.98
C GLU A 128 3.72 20.28 9.00
#